data_AF-A0A5J4Q9W1-F1
#
_entry.id   AF-A0A5J4Q9W1-F1
#
_cell.length_a   1.000
_cell.length_b   1.000
_cell.length_c   1.000
_cell.angle_alpha   90.00
_cell.angle_beta   90.00
_cell.angle_gamma   90.00
#
_symmetry.space_group_name_H-M   'P 1'
#
loop_
_entity.id
_entity.type
_entity.pdbx_description
1 polymer ?
#
loop_
_entity_poly.entity_id
_entity_poly.type
_entity_poly.pdbx_seq_one_letter_code
_entity_poly.pdbx_strand_id
1 'polypeptide(L)'
;MTPFLLTKILRFTQYITDYSIFEGFMDYLSFLTLKNWQYSQTDVIILNSLANLAKVRNRLTNYGNVSSFLDNDAAGKKAVQELRSFCKQVNDQSVFYATYKDLNEYLCGKKQVQEKRQSRGMRR
;
A
#
# COMPACT_ATOMS: atom_id res chain seq x y z
N MET A 1 6.74 23.00 -45.58
CA MET A 1 7.02 23.29 -44.16
C MET A 1 5.72 23.69 -43.48
N THR A 2 5.12 22.76 -42.72
CA THR A 2 4.35 23.02 -41.49
C THR A 2 4.26 21.68 -40.75
N PRO A 3 4.94 21.51 -39.61
CA PRO A 3 5.09 20.23 -38.93
C PRO A 3 4.07 20.01 -37.80
N PHE A 4 3.63 18.76 -37.65
CA PHE A 4 3.57 18.01 -36.38
C PHE A 4 3.04 18.69 -35.10
N LEU A 5 1.87 19.34 -35.10
CA LEU A 5 1.26 19.80 -33.83
C LEU A 5 -0.19 19.39 -33.57
N LEU A 6 -0.73 18.43 -34.31
CA LEU A 6 -2.01 17.81 -33.95
C LEU A 6 -1.89 16.61 -33.00
N THR A 7 -0.71 16.33 -32.45
CA THR A 7 -0.50 15.24 -31.47
C THR A 7 -0.52 15.75 -30.02
N LYS A 8 -1.26 16.82 -29.73
CA LYS A 8 -1.36 17.38 -28.36
C LYS A 8 -2.75 17.23 -27.71
N ILE A 9 -3.73 16.63 -28.38
CA ILE A 9 -5.09 16.44 -27.81
C ILE A 9 -5.51 14.97 -27.89
N LEU A 10 -4.57 14.07 -27.63
CA LEU A 10 -4.84 12.73 -27.12
C LEU A 10 -4.08 12.56 -25.81
N ARG A 11 -4.36 13.43 -24.82
CA ARG A 11 -4.19 13.05 -23.41
C ARG A 11 -5.55 12.72 -22.82
N PHE A 12 -6.21 11.76 -23.47
CA PHE A 12 -7.30 10.96 -22.91
C PHE A 12 -6.76 9.77 -22.11
N THR A 13 -5.53 9.85 -21.58
CA THR A 13 -5.11 8.97 -20.50
C THR A 13 -5.52 9.64 -19.20
N GLN A 14 -6.73 9.36 -18.74
CA GLN A 14 -7.04 9.39 -17.32
C GLN A 14 -5.98 8.49 -16.68
N TYR A 15 -4.88 9.07 -16.18
CA TYR A 15 -3.85 8.30 -15.51
C TYR A 15 -4.57 7.54 -14.40
N ILE A 16 -4.54 6.21 -14.46
CA ILE A 16 -5.00 5.39 -13.36
C ILE A 16 -3.98 5.64 -12.26
N THR A 17 -4.30 6.59 -11.38
CA THR A 17 -3.48 6.87 -10.22
C THR A 17 -3.69 5.73 -9.24
N ASP A 18 -2.70 4.85 -9.11
CA ASP A 18 -2.75 3.83 -8.07
C ASP A 18 -2.49 4.49 -6.71
N TYR A 19 -3.28 4.11 -5.70
CA TYR A 19 -3.12 4.56 -4.32
C TYR A 19 -2.64 3.42 -3.44
N SER A 20 -1.69 3.70 -2.55
CA SER A 20 -1.33 2.81 -1.44
C SER A 20 -1.82 3.41 -0.13
N ILE A 21 -2.65 2.68 0.59
CA ILE A 21 -3.23 3.13 1.86
C ILE A 21 -2.62 2.32 3.00
N PHE A 22 -2.14 3.02 4.03
CA PHE A 22 -1.56 2.44 5.24
C PHE A 22 -2.38 2.86 6.46
N GLU A 23 -2.55 1.95 7.42
CA GLU A 23 -3.23 2.25 8.68
C GLU A 23 -2.42 3.22 9.54
N GLY A 24 -1.13 2.91 9.77
CA GLY A 24 -0.20 3.74 10.53
C GLY A 24 1.05 4.17 9.76
N PHE A 25 1.76 5.16 10.30
CA PHE A 25 3.04 5.60 9.77
C PHE A 25 4.12 4.51 9.83
N MET A 26 4.09 3.67 10.87
CA MET A 26 5.03 2.55 11.03
C MET A 26 4.87 1.49 9.95
N ASP A 27 3.65 1.24 9.47
CA ASP A 27 3.38 0.31 8.38
C ASP A 27 3.99 0.80 7.08
N TYR A 28 3.91 2.11 6.82
CA TYR A 28 4.52 2.72 5.65
C TYR A 28 6.05 2.61 5.67
N LEU A 29 6.70 2.91 6.80
CA LEU A 29 8.15 2.73 6.94
C LEU A 29 8.57 1.26 6.79
N SER A 30 7.75 0.35 7.31
CA SER A 30 7.98 -1.10 7.18
C SER A 30 7.88 -1.53 5.73
N PHE A 31 6.89 -1.04 4.99
CA PHE A 31 6.73 -1.26 3.56
C PHE A 31 7.95 -0.78 2.76
N LEU A 32 8.40 0.46 2.99
CA LEU A 32 9.58 1.02 2.31
C LEU A 32 10.82 0.15 2.53
N THR A 33 11.01 -0.33 3.77
CA THR A 33 12.11 -1.23 4.14
C THR A 33 11.99 -2.59 3.44
N LEU A 34 10.81 -3.20 3.45
CA LEU A 34 10.56 -4.51 2.84
C LEU A 34 10.77 -4.52 1.33
N LYS A 35 10.36 -3.44 0.67
CA LYS A 35 10.39 -3.33 -0.77
C LYS A 35 11.72 -2.80 -1.32
N ASN A 36 12.66 -2.45 -0.44
CA ASN A 36 13.94 -1.83 -0.79
C ASN A 36 13.75 -0.66 -1.78
N TRP A 37 12.67 0.08 -1.56
CA TRP A 37 11.98 0.84 -2.59
C TRP A 37 12.61 2.22 -2.76
N GLN A 38 13.04 2.56 -3.98
CA GLN A 38 13.64 3.86 -4.25
C GLN A 38 12.65 4.91 -4.79
N TYR A 39 11.64 4.59 -5.60
CA TYR A 39 10.60 5.56 -6.01
C TYR A 39 9.40 4.84 -6.67
N SER A 40 8.17 5.12 -6.22
CA SER A 40 6.91 4.71 -6.87
C SER A 40 6.25 5.94 -7.44
N GLN A 41 5.60 5.83 -8.59
CA GLN A 41 4.65 6.85 -9.06
C GLN A 41 3.27 6.72 -8.40
N THR A 42 3.15 5.90 -7.35
CA THR A 42 1.93 5.62 -6.60
C THR A 42 1.75 6.65 -5.48
N ASP A 43 0.55 7.20 -5.37
CA ASP A 43 0.21 8.12 -4.28
C ASP A 43 0.02 7.36 -2.98
N VAL A 44 0.59 7.87 -1.88
CA VAL A 44 0.54 7.24 -0.57
C VAL A 44 -0.41 8.00 0.36
N ILE A 45 -1.30 7.27 1.02
CA ILE A 45 -2.19 7.77 2.05
C ILE A 45 -1.87 7.03 3.35
N ILE A 46 -1.49 7.78 4.38
CA ILE A 46 -1.31 7.25 5.73
C ILE A 46 -2.48 7.74 6.56
N LEU A 47 -3.33 6.81 7.02
CA LEU A 47 -4.54 7.16 7.76
C LEU A 47 -4.22 7.64 9.17
N ASN A 48 -3.15 7.12 9.79
CA ASN A 48 -2.81 7.25 11.22
C ASN A 48 -3.87 6.67 12.19
N SER A 49 -5.01 6.23 11.67
CA SER A 49 -6.09 5.52 12.36
C SER A 49 -7.22 5.25 11.37
N LEU A 50 -7.90 4.11 11.48
CA LEU A 50 -9.10 3.81 10.70
C LEU A 50 -10.23 4.84 10.89
N ALA A 51 -10.23 5.61 12.00
CA ALA A 51 -11.17 6.73 12.19
C ALA A 51 -11.08 7.81 11.10
N ASN A 52 -9.94 7.90 10.39
CA ASN A 52 -9.74 8.85 9.31
C ASN A 52 -10.16 8.31 7.93
N LEU A 53 -10.64 7.08 7.83
CA LEU A 53 -11.04 6.46 6.56
C LEU A 53 -12.14 7.26 5.85
N ALA A 54 -13.14 7.75 6.60
CA ALA A 54 -14.21 8.57 6.05
C ALA A 54 -13.70 9.87 5.39
N LYS A 55 -12.59 10.44 5.88
CA LYS A 55 -12.00 11.68 5.36
C LYS A 55 -11.37 11.49 3.97
N VAL A 56 -10.93 10.27 3.66
CA VAL A 56 -10.28 9.96 2.38
C VAL A 56 -11.25 9.44 1.32
N ARG A 57 -12.49 9.12 1.72
CA ARG A 57 -13.55 8.63 0.84
C ARG A 57 -13.71 9.47 -0.43
N ASN A 58 -13.94 10.76 -0.30
CA ASN A 58 -14.14 11.66 -1.46
C ASN A 58 -12.95 11.70 -2.43
N ARG A 59 -11.72 11.46 -1.93
CA ARG A 59 -10.52 11.39 -2.79
C ARG A 59 -10.46 10.07 -3.57
N LEU A 60 -10.90 8.98 -2.95
CA LEU A 60 -10.80 7.62 -3.50
C LEU A 60 -12.02 7.20 -4.34
N THR A 61 -13.19 7.80 -4.13
CA THR A 61 -14.44 7.43 -4.84
C THR A 61 -14.32 7.54 -6.36
N ASN A 62 -13.51 8.48 -6.87
CA ASN A 62 -13.45 8.81 -8.29
C ASN A 62 -12.18 8.31 -9.00
N TYR A 63 -11.20 7.78 -8.28
CA TYR A 63 -9.86 7.51 -8.82
C TYR A 63 -9.29 6.15 -8.37
N GLY A 64 -8.66 5.46 -9.32
CA GLY A 64 -7.56 4.54 -9.04
C GLY A 64 -7.90 3.13 -8.56
N ASN A 65 -6.89 2.27 -8.66
CA ASN A 65 -6.82 1.03 -7.88
C ASN A 65 -6.23 1.37 -6.51
N VAL A 66 -6.79 0.79 -5.46
CA VAL A 66 -6.31 0.98 -4.10
C VAL A 66 -5.62 -0.29 -3.62
N SER A 67 -4.33 -0.21 -3.29
CA SER A 67 -3.65 -1.25 -2.52
C SER A 67 -3.74 -0.92 -1.04
N SER A 68 -4.41 -1.77 -0.26
CA SER A 68 -4.63 -1.53 1.18
C SER A 68 -3.68 -2.36 2.03
N PHE A 69 -2.96 -1.69 2.92
CA PHE A 69 -2.07 -2.26 3.93
C PHE A 69 -2.61 -1.91 5.33
N LEU A 70 -3.69 -2.59 5.72
CA LEU A 70 -4.36 -2.42 7.03
C LEU A 70 -4.04 -3.59 7.96
N ASP A 71 -4.31 -3.41 9.25
CA ASP A 71 -4.08 -4.46 10.25
C ASP A 71 -4.96 -5.70 9.97
N ASN A 72 -4.45 -6.88 10.32
CA ASN A 72 -5.14 -8.17 10.15
C ASN A 72 -6.21 -8.46 11.21
N ASP A 73 -6.67 -7.42 11.92
CA ASP A 73 -7.70 -7.54 12.94
C ASP A 73 -9.13 -7.36 12.36
N ALA A 74 -10.13 -7.40 13.25
CA ALA A 74 -11.52 -7.25 12.83
C ALA A 74 -11.83 -5.84 12.29
N ALA A 75 -11.16 -4.81 12.80
CA ALA A 75 -11.38 -3.42 12.40
C ALA A 75 -10.77 -3.17 11.01
N GLY A 76 -9.53 -3.62 10.78
CA GLY A 76 -8.87 -3.54 9.48
C GLY A 76 -9.65 -4.28 8.38
N LYS A 77 -10.14 -5.50 8.66
CA LYS A 77 -11.01 -6.25 7.72
C LYS A 77 -12.30 -5.51 7.39
N LYS A 78 -12.93 -4.89 8.38
CA LYS A 78 -14.13 -4.06 8.17
C LYS A 78 -13.80 -2.82 7.32
N ALA A 79 -12.65 -2.19 7.56
CA ALA A 79 -12.19 -1.06 6.77
C ALA A 79 -11.90 -1.44 5.30
N VAL A 80 -11.37 -2.63 5.02
CA VAL A 80 -11.23 -3.14 3.64
C VAL A 80 -12.60 -3.29 2.96
N GLN A 81 -13.61 -3.80 3.68
CA GLN A 81 -14.98 -3.87 3.15
C GLN A 81 -15.56 -2.48 2.88
N GLU A 82 -15.31 -1.52 3.77
CA GLU A 82 -15.73 -0.14 3.57
C GLU A 82 -15.05 0.47 2.34
N LEU A 83 -13.74 0.29 2.16
CA LEU A 83 -13.01 0.72 0.96
C LEU A 83 -13.63 0.12 -0.31
N ARG A 84 -13.97 -1.18 -0.30
CA ARG A 84 -14.61 -1.84 -1.45
C ARG A 84 -15.99 -1.27 -1.79
N SER A 85 -16.67 -0.63 -0.84
CA SER A 85 -17.99 -0.03 -1.07
C SER A 85 -17.96 1.25 -1.90
N PHE A 86 -16.81 1.94 -1.95
CA PHE A 86 -16.68 3.22 -2.65
C PHE A 86 -15.49 3.32 -3.61
N CYS A 87 -14.49 2.45 -3.52
CA CYS A 87 -13.38 2.38 -4.48
C CYS A 87 -13.73 1.44 -5.65
N LYS A 88 -13.25 1.76 -6.86
CA LYS A 88 -13.47 0.90 -8.05
C LYS A 88 -12.81 -0.47 -7.91
N GLN A 89 -11.59 -0.51 -7.38
CA GLN A 89 -10.83 -1.74 -7.17
C GLN A 89 -10.00 -1.61 -5.90
N VAL A 90 -10.07 -2.63 -5.03
CA VAL A 90 -9.29 -2.71 -3.80
C VAL A 90 -8.51 -4.01 -3.79
N ASN A 91 -7.19 -3.89 -3.82
CA ASN A 91 -6.24 -4.98 -3.66
C ASN A 91 -5.82 -5.08 -2.19
N ASP A 92 -6.34 -6.08 -1.50
CA ASP A 92 -6.03 -6.32 -0.10
C ASP A 92 -4.65 -6.97 0.04
N GLN A 93 -3.68 -6.20 0.53
CA GLN A 93 -2.30 -6.67 0.69
C GLN A 93 -2.08 -7.40 2.02
N SER A 94 -3.07 -7.43 2.92
CA SER A 94 -2.99 -8.12 4.21
C SER A 94 -2.74 -9.63 4.07
N VAL A 95 -3.11 -10.19 2.92
CA VAL A 95 -2.83 -11.58 2.52
C VAL A 95 -1.33 -11.90 2.55
N PHE A 96 -0.46 -10.94 2.24
CA PHE A 96 1.00 -11.17 2.23
C PHE A 96 1.61 -11.29 3.63
N TYR A 97 0.89 -10.84 4.66
CA TYR A 97 1.30 -10.90 6.05
C TYR A 97 0.20 -11.52 6.93
N ALA A 98 -0.61 -12.44 6.36
CA ALA A 98 -1.81 -13.00 7.01
C ALA A 98 -1.58 -13.64 8.39
N THR A 99 -0.36 -14.09 8.70
CA THR A 99 0.01 -14.67 10.00
C THR A 99 0.54 -13.65 11.01
N TYR A 100 0.61 -12.38 10.64
CA TYR A 100 1.10 -11.27 11.45
C TYR A 100 -0.01 -10.24 11.63
N LYS A 101 0.02 -9.50 12.74
CA LYS A 101 -0.98 -8.47 13.01
C LYS A 101 -0.87 -7.33 12.00
N ASP A 102 0.35 -6.87 11.73
CA ASP A 102 0.61 -5.69 10.89
C ASP A 102 1.91 -5.85 10.08
N LEU A 103 2.22 -4.86 9.24
CA LEU A 103 3.42 -4.89 8.39
C LEU A 103 4.72 -4.80 9.19
N ASN A 104 4.68 -4.09 10.32
CA ASN A 104 5.85 -3.91 11.18
C ASN A 104 6.23 -5.23 11.87
N GLU A 105 5.24 -5.96 12.40
CA GLU A 105 5.45 -7.28 12.97
C GLU A 105 5.97 -8.26 11.92
N TYR A 106 5.43 -8.22 10.70
CA TYR A 106 5.94 -9.01 9.58
C TYR A 106 7.41 -8.71 9.26
N LEU A 107 7.79 -7.44 9.17
CA LEU A 107 9.17 -7.02 8.93
C LEU A 107 10.12 -7.51 10.05
N CYS A 108 9.72 -7.34 11.31
CA CYS A 108 10.48 -7.81 12.47
C CYS A 108 10.66 -9.33 12.45
N GLY A 109 9.59 -10.08 12.17
CA GLY A 109 9.63 -11.54 12.04
C GLY A 109 10.62 -12.00 10.97
N LYS A 110 10.66 -11.33 9.80
CA LYS A 110 11.63 -11.64 8.74
C LYS A 110 13.08 -11.40 9.15
N LYS A 111 13.37 -10.29 9.83
CA LYS A 111 14.73 -9.96 10.30
C LYS A 111 15.25 -11.02 11.28
N GLN A 112 14.42 -11.45 12.24
CA GLN A 112 14.80 -12.49 13.20
C GLN A 112 15.13 -13.83 12.53
N VAL A 113 14.38 -14.21 11.49
CA VAL A 113 14.68 -15.43 10.71
C VAL A 113 16.03 -15.32 10.00
N GLN A 114 16.36 -14.13 9.46
CA GLN A 114 17.63 -13.89 8.78
C GLN A 114 18.83 -13.94 9.73
N GLU A 115 18.73 -13.31 10.91
CA GLU A 115 19.77 -13.33 11.95
C GLU A 115 20.01 -14.74 12.50
N LYS A 116 18.95 -15.54 12.72
CA LYS A 116 19.08 -16.94 13.13
C LYS A 116 19.78 -17.81 12.07
N ARG A 117 19.57 -17.52 10.79
CA ARG A 117 20.27 -18.22 9.69
C ARG A 117 21.75 -17.85 9.63
N GLN A 118 22.09 -16.57 9.82
CA GLN A 118 23.47 -16.08 9.81
C GLN A 118 24.28 -16.59 11.02
N SER A 119 23.70 -16.56 12.22
CA SER A 119 24.33 -17.07 13.46
C SER A 119 24.55 -18.59 13.46
N ARG A 120 23.69 -19.37 12.79
CA ARG A 120 23.91 -20.82 12.60
C ARG A 120 25.01 -21.14 11.57
N GLY A 121 25.18 -20.30 10.55
CA GLY A 121 26.23 -20.46 9.54
C GLY A 121 27.64 -20.13 10.03
N MET A 122 27.75 -19.37 11.12
CA MET A 122 29.02 -18.91 11.71
C MET A 122 29.57 -19.86 12.80
N ARG A 123 28.82 -20.92 13.15
CA ARG A 123 29.33 -22.03 13.97
C ARG A 123 30.02 -23.05 13.06
N ARG A 124 31.25 -22.74 12.64
CA ARG A 124 32.19 -23.68 12.02
C ARG A 124 33.57 -23.46 12.60
#